data_AF-A0A2E6PW64-F1
#
_entry.id   AF-A0A2E6PW64-F1
#
_cell.length_a   1.000
_cell.length_b   1.000
_cell.length_c   1.000
_cell.angle_alpha   90.00
_cell.angle_beta   90.00
_cell.angle_gamma   90.00
#
_symmetry.space_group_name_H-M   'P 1'
#
loop_
_entity.id
_entity.type
_entity.pdbx_description
1 polymer ?
#
loop_
_entity_poly.entity_id
_entity_poly.type
_entity_poly.pdbx_seq_one_letter_code
_entity_poly.pdbx_strand_id
1 'polypeptide(L)'
;MIKKYILIFALTLSAPAVFAQDIAAEKAAEITDKMAQVLSLSEEEKAKVYAIQHNRFQAAMEIRTQYADDTDTKKAALRKVYNKLHGKLLGTIGSDRMKAWGNYKRNY
;
A
#
# COMPACT_ATOMS: atom_id res chain seq x y z
N MET A 1 43.26 -32.79 -16.76
CA MET A 1 42.73 -31.75 -17.65
C MET A 1 41.29 -31.42 -17.25
N ILE A 2 41.09 -30.18 -16.80
CA ILE A 2 39.87 -29.34 -16.70
C ILE A 2 38.53 -30.03 -16.34
N LYS A 3 38.10 -29.77 -15.09
CA LYS A 3 36.70 -29.89 -14.62
C LYS A 3 35.82 -28.88 -15.36
N LYS A 4 34.72 -29.33 -15.97
CA LYS A 4 33.67 -28.44 -16.50
C LYS A 4 32.54 -28.34 -15.48
N TYR A 5 32.61 -27.33 -14.61
CA TYR A 5 31.45 -26.87 -13.85
C TYR A 5 30.61 -25.99 -14.78
N ILE A 6 29.43 -26.45 -15.16
CA ILE A 6 28.42 -25.58 -15.78
C ILE A 6 27.71 -24.87 -14.64
N LEU A 7 28.17 -23.66 -14.35
CA LEU A 7 27.51 -22.72 -13.45
C LEU A 7 26.39 -22.03 -14.25
N ILE A 8 25.13 -22.40 -14.03
CA ILE A 8 24.00 -21.61 -14.54
C ILE A 8 23.74 -20.51 -13.51
N PHE A 9 24.33 -19.35 -13.75
CA PHE A 9 24.04 -18.12 -13.00
C PHE A 9 22.85 -17.44 -13.67
N ALA A 10 21.63 -17.84 -13.29
CA ALA A 10 20.43 -17.07 -13.61
C ALA A 10 20.31 -15.93 -12.60
N LEU A 11 21.11 -14.88 -12.76
CA LEU A 11 20.93 -13.63 -12.02
C LEU A 11 19.77 -12.87 -12.67
N THR A 12 18.54 -13.22 -12.29
CA THR A 12 17.39 -12.35 -12.57
C THR A 12 17.52 -11.13 -11.66
N LEU A 13 18.12 -10.06 -12.18
CA LEU A 13 18.08 -8.73 -11.59
C LEU A 13 16.63 -8.23 -11.59
N SER A 14 15.83 -8.66 -10.61
CA SER A 14 14.51 -8.09 -10.30
C SER A 14 14.52 -7.47 -8.90
N ALA A 15 15.62 -6.78 -8.55
CA ALA A 15 15.75 -6.09 -7.27
C ALA A 15 14.65 -5.03 -7.00
N PRO A 16 14.19 -4.19 -7.95
CA PRO A 16 13.33 -3.06 -7.57
C PRO A 16 11.91 -3.47 -7.14
N ALA A 17 11.39 -4.59 -7.63
CA ALA A 17 10.02 -5.04 -7.30
C ALA A 17 9.91 -5.55 -5.87
N VAL A 18 10.92 -6.27 -5.36
CA VAL A 18 10.94 -6.81 -4.00
C VAL A 18 10.98 -5.68 -2.96
N PHE A 19 11.88 -4.71 -3.14
CA PHE A 19 11.96 -3.53 -2.25
C PHE A 19 10.67 -2.70 -2.25
N ALA A 20 9.99 -2.60 -3.39
CA ALA A 20 8.73 -1.86 -3.49
C ALA A 20 7.58 -2.56 -2.74
N GLN A 21 7.54 -3.89 -2.80
CA GLN A 21 6.54 -4.70 -2.12
C GLN A 21 6.73 -4.66 -0.60
N ASP A 22 7.97 -4.73 -0.12
CA ASP A 22 8.28 -4.67 1.32
C ASP A 22 7.87 -3.33 1.93
N ILE A 23 8.16 -2.21 1.25
CA ILE A 23 7.76 -0.87 1.71
C ILE A 23 6.23 -0.71 1.73
N ALA A 24 5.52 -1.30 0.75
CA ALA A 24 4.07 -1.24 0.72
C ALA A 24 3.44 -2.03 1.88
N ALA A 25 3.99 -3.21 2.20
CA ALA A 25 3.59 -4.04 3.33
C ALA A 25 3.82 -3.34 4.68
N GLU A 26 5.01 -2.80 4.89
CA GLU A 26 5.37 -2.08 6.12
C GLU A 26 4.41 -0.90 6.37
N LYS A 27 4.23 -0.03 5.37
CA LYS A 27 3.33 1.13 5.51
C LYS A 27 1.87 0.74 5.67
N ALA A 28 1.45 -0.36 5.06
CA ALA A 28 0.10 -0.88 5.23
C ALA A 28 -0.12 -1.42 6.64
N ALA A 29 0.86 -2.13 7.21
CA ALA A 29 0.80 -2.62 8.58
C ALA A 29 0.73 -1.46 9.58
N GLU A 30 1.65 -0.48 9.47
CA GLU A 30 1.72 0.67 10.38
C GLU A 30 0.39 1.45 10.45
N ILE A 31 -0.17 1.83 9.30
CA ILE A 31 -1.42 2.58 9.28
C ILE A 31 -2.61 1.72 9.74
N THR A 32 -2.58 0.41 9.47
CA THR A 32 -3.65 -0.50 9.87
C THR A 32 -3.65 -0.72 11.37
N ASP A 33 -2.49 -0.91 11.98
CA ASP A 33 -2.36 -1.01 13.43
C ASP A 33 -2.82 0.28 14.12
N LYS A 34 -2.47 1.44 13.53
CA LYS A 34 -2.96 2.72 14.03
C LYS A 34 -4.47 2.84 13.94
N MET A 35 -5.06 2.47 12.80
CA MET A 35 -6.51 2.48 12.63
C MET A 35 -7.20 1.48 13.58
N ALA A 36 -6.63 0.29 13.77
CA ALA A 36 -7.14 -0.73 14.68
C ALA A 36 -7.19 -0.22 16.13
N GLN A 37 -6.10 0.44 16.57
CA GLN A 37 -6.03 1.03 17.90
C GLN A 37 -7.04 2.18 18.09
N VAL A 38 -7.12 3.11 17.12
CA VAL A 38 -7.95 4.31 17.24
C VAL A 38 -9.44 4.01 17.11
N LEU A 39 -9.81 3.02 16.29
CA LEU A 39 -11.19 2.73 15.92
C LEU A 39 -11.74 1.45 16.56
N SER A 40 -10.92 0.78 17.39
CA SER A 40 -11.21 -0.51 18.00
C SER A 40 -11.72 -1.51 16.96
N LEU A 41 -10.92 -1.72 15.91
CA LEU A 41 -11.26 -2.66 14.83
C LEU A 41 -11.14 -4.09 15.35
N SER A 42 -12.06 -4.97 14.92
CA SER A 42 -11.89 -6.41 15.11
C SER A 42 -10.73 -6.94 14.28
N GLU A 43 -10.24 -8.14 14.57
CA GLU A 43 -9.20 -8.79 13.74
C GLU A 43 -9.64 -8.98 12.28
N GLU A 44 -10.92 -9.25 12.06
CA GLU A 44 -11.49 -9.37 10.71
C GLU A 44 -11.48 -8.01 9.98
N GLU A 45 -11.90 -6.94 10.65
CA GLU A 45 -11.88 -5.58 10.11
C GLU A 45 -10.44 -5.12 9.86
N LYS A 46 -9.53 -5.43 10.77
CA LYS A 46 -8.09 -5.15 10.67
C LYS A 46 -7.50 -5.80 9.42
N ALA A 47 -7.77 -7.09 9.19
CA ALA A 47 -7.29 -7.79 7.99
C ALA A 47 -7.82 -7.16 6.68
N LYS A 48 -9.11 -6.78 6.65
CA LYS A 48 -9.70 -6.08 5.50
C LYS A 48 -9.06 -4.70 5.28
N VAL A 49 -8.85 -3.93 6.34
CA VAL A 49 -8.18 -2.62 6.28
C VAL A 49 -6.74 -2.76 5.80
N TYR A 50 -5.99 -3.75 6.29
CA TYR A 50 -4.64 -4.06 5.81
C TYR A 50 -4.63 -4.28 4.30
N ALA A 51 -5.49 -5.18 3.80
CA ALA A 51 -5.56 -5.48 2.37
C ALA A 51 -5.90 -4.23 1.54
N ILE A 52 -6.78 -3.36 2.03
CA ILE A 52 -7.14 -2.11 1.37
C ILE A 52 -5.94 -1.15 1.32
N GLN A 53 -5.20 -1.01 2.42
CA GLN A 53 -4.05 -0.10 2.52
C GLN A 53 -2.86 -0.61 1.71
N HIS A 54 -2.58 -1.91 1.76
CA HIS A 54 -1.53 -2.56 0.97
C HIS A 54 -1.70 -2.30 -0.53
N ASN A 55 -2.90 -2.59 -1.05
CA ASN A 55 -3.25 -2.34 -2.45
C ASN A 55 -3.08 -0.86 -2.84
N ARG A 56 -3.45 0.06 -1.94
CA ARG A 56 -3.31 1.50 -2.17
C ARG A 56 -1.83 1.91 -2.22
N PHE A 57 -0.97 1.37 -1.36
CA PHE A 57 0.46 1.68 -1.40
C PHE A 57 1.15 1.12 -2.64
N GLN A 58 0.88 -0.15 -3.00
CA GLN A 58 1.40 -0.75 -4.24
C GLN A 58 1.01 0.07 -5.47
N ALA A 59 -0.29 0.34 -5.65
CA ALA A 59 -0.77 1.13 -6.79
C ALA A 59 -0.15 2.54 -6.82
N ALA A 60 0.03 3.18 -5.65
CA ALA A 60 0.63 4.50 -5.59
C ALA A 60 2.13 4.48 -5.92
N MET A 61 2.85 3.38 -5.67
CA MET A 61 4.26 3.22 -6.04
C MET A 61 4.41 2.96 -7.53
N GLU A 62 3.55 2.10 -8.10
CA GLU A 62 3.47 1.86 -9.54
C GLU A 62 3.19 3.15 -10.30
N ILE A 63 2.18 3.93 -9.89
CA ILE A 63 1.83 5.22 -10.51
C ILE A 63 3.00 6.21 -10.46
N ARG A 64 3.72 6.29 -9.33
CA ARG A 64 4.87 7.19 -9.19
C ARG A 64 6.02 6.81 -10.12
N THR A 65 6.20 5.51 -10.35
CA THR A 65 7.23 4.97 -11.23
C THR A 65 6.85 5.17 -12.70
N GLN A 66 5.62 4.81 -13.06
CA GLN A 66 5.11 4.88 -14.44
C GLN A 66 5.00 6.31 -14.97
N TYR A 67 4.59 7.25 -14.12
CA TYR A 67 4.38 8.66 -14.49
C TYR A 67 5.40 9.57 -13.79
N ALA A 68 6.66 9.13 -13.72
CA ALA A 68 7.74 9.87 -13.07
C ALA A 68 7.86 11.29 -13.64
N ASP A 69 7.84 11.41 -14.97
CA ASP A 69 8.04 12.67 -15.70
C ASP A 69 6.73 13.37 -16.10
N ASP A 70 5.58 12.70 -16.00
CA ASP A 70 4.25 13.27 -16.26
C ASP A 70 3.53 13.60 -14.95
N THR A 71 3.75 14.82 -14.46
CA THR A 71 3.21 15.27 -13.17
C THR A 71 1.69 15.33 -13.15
N ASP A 72 1.05 15.74 -14.24
CA ASP A 72 -0.40 15.91 -14.30
C ASP A 72 -1.11 14.56 -14.33
N THR A 73 -0.64 13.62 -15.16
CA THR A 73 -1.19 12.26 -15.20
C THR A 73 -0.95 11.54 -13.88
N LYS A 74 0.24 11.67 -13.29
CA LYS A 74 0.56 11.13 -11.96
C LYS A 74 -0.43 11.63 -10.90
N LYS A 75 -0.66 12.94 -10.84
CA LYS A 75 -1.56 13.56 -9.87
C LYS A 75 -3.00 13.06 -10.05
N ALA A 76 -3.47 13.00 -11.30
CA ALA A 76 -4.81 12.50 -11.61
C ALA A 76 -4.99 11.02 -11.24
N ALA A 77 -4.00 10.18 -11.54
CA ALA A 77 -4.01 8.75 -11.20
C ALA A 77 -3.98 8.52 -9.69
N LEU A 78 -3.11 9.22 -8.96
CA LEU A 78 -3.06 9.14 -7.50
C LEU A 78 -4.39 9.58 -6.86
N ARG A 79 -5.03 10.64 -7.36
CA ARG A 79 -6.36 11.07 -6.87
C ARG A 79 -7.40 9.96 -6.99
N LYS A 80 -7.40 9.20 -8.09
CA LYS A 80 -8.30 8.04 -8.27
C LYS A 80 -8.04 6.96 -7.22
N VAL A 81 -6.77 6.67 -6.89
CA VAL A 81 -6.40 5.71 -5.83
C VAL A 81 -6.95 6.16 -4.47
N TYR A 82 -6.75 7.44 -4.11
CA TYR A 82 -7.24 7.97 -2.82
C TYR A 82 -8.76 8.03 -2.73
N ASN A 83 -9.46 8.34 -3.82
CA ASN A 83 -10.93 8.30 -3.84
C ASN A 83 -11.46 6.87 -3.64
N LYS A 84 -10.86 5.87 -4.31
CA LYS A 84 -11.21 4.46 -4.12
C LYS A 84 -10.91 3.97 -2.70
N LEU A 85 -9.78 4.40 -2.12
CA LEU A 85 -9.43 4.11 -0.73
C LEU A 85 -10.55 4.55 0.23
N HIS A 86 -11.02 5.79 0.09
CA HIS A 86 -12.07 6.33 0.94
C HIS A 86 -13.34 5.46 0.87
N GLY A 87 -13.81 5.13 -0.33
CA GLY A 87 -15.01 4.29 -0.51
C GLY A 87 -14.85 2.89 0.08
N LYS A 88 -13.69 2.24 -0.12
CA LYS A 88 -13.40 0.91 0.43
C LYS A 88 -13.37 0.92 1.96
N LEU A 89 -12.72 1.90 2.57
CA LEU A 89 -12.68 2.04 4.02
C LEU A 89 -14.08 2.31 4.57
N LEU A 90 -14.84 3.23 3.96
CA LEU A 90 -16.21 3.54 4.36
C LEU A 90 -17.11 2.29 4.35
N GLY A 91 -17.03 1.47 3.31
CA GLY A 91 -17.78 0.21 3.24
C GLY A 91 -17.31 -0.87 4.22
N THR A 92 -16.08 -0.76 4.74
CA THR A 92 -15.50 -1.75 5.67
C THR A 92 -15.75 -1.40 7.13
N ILE A 93 -15.53 -0.14 7.51
CA ILE A 93 -15.56 0.30 8.93
C ILE A 93 -16.76 1.20 9.26
N GLY A 94 -17.54 1.60 8.25
CA GLY A 94 -18.73 2.44 8.42
C GLY A 94 -18.44 3.93 8.59
N SER A 95 -19.52 4.73 8.51
CA SER A 95 -19.48 6.20 8.52
C SER A 95 -18.93 6.78 9.82
N ASP A 96 -19.35 6.24 10.97
CA ASP A 96 -18.98 6.81 12.27
C ASP A 96 -17.49 6.62 12.57
N ARG A 97 -16.94 5.42 12.32
CA ARG A 97 -15.50 5.19 12.43
C ARG A 97 -14.71 5.95 11.38
N MET A 98 -15.24 6.16 10.17
CA MET A 98 -14.60 7.05 9.19
C MET A 98 -14.54 8.51 9.65
N LYS A 99 -15.58 9.02 10.31
CA LYS A 99 -15.56 10.35 10.94
C LYS A 99 -14.53 10.41 12.07
N ALA A 100 -14.52 9.41 12.96
CA ALA A 100 -13.55 9.33 14.06
C ALA A 100 -12.09 9.31 13.53
N TRP A 101 -11.83 8.52 12.49
CA TRP A 101 -10.53 8.50 11.81
C TRP A 101 -10.17 9.86 11.20
N GLY A 102 -11.15 10.52 10.56
CA GLY A 102 -10.99 11.87 10.05
C GLY A 102 -10.63 12.88 11.13
N ASN A 103 -11.26 12.79 12.31
CA ASN A 103 -11.00 13.66 13.46
C ASN A 103 -9.59 13.41 14.03
N TYR A 104 -9.21 12.15 14.20
CA TYR A 104 -7.87 11.77 14.67
C TYR A 104 -6.77 12.40 13.80
N LYS A 105 -6.88 12.25 12.47
CA LYS A 105 -5.91 12.80 11.49
C LYS A 105 -5.85 14.33 11.40
N ARG A 106 -6.77 15.06 12.02
CA ARG A 106 -6.71 16.54 12.07
C ARG A 106 -6.04 17.05 13.33
N ASN A 107 -5.93 16.20 14.35
CA ASN A 107 -5.36 16.52 15.65
C ASN A 107 -3.90 16.03 15.81
N TYR A 108 -3.36 15.41 14.77
CA TYR A 108 -1.98 14.92 14.61
C TYR A 108 -1.56 15.16 13.16
#